data_AF-A0AAV5XX04-F1
#
_entry.id   AF-A0AAV5XX04-F1
#
_cell.length_a   1.000
_cell.length_b   1.000
_cell.length_c   1.000
_cell.angle_alpha   90.00
_cell.angle_beta   90.00
_cell.angle_gamma   90.00
#
_symmetry.space_group_name_H-M   'P 1'
#
loop_
_entity.id
_entity.type
_entity.pdbx_description
1 polymer ?
#
loop_
_entity_poly.entity_id
_entity_poly.type
_entity_poly.pdbx_seq_one_letter_code
_entity_poly.pdbx_strand_id
1 'polypeptide(L)' 'MKFEVEVYQDATGQWVATAVEYQITVTGRTEKEALARVMDALSARLKRTAP' A
#
# COMPACT_ATOMS: atom_id res chain seq x y z
N MET A 1 1.83 5.10 15.01
CA MET A 1 1.10 5.67 13.86
C MET A 1 0.15 4.61 13.35
N LYS A 2 -1.11 4.98 13.09
CA LYS A 2 -2.07 4.12 12.39
C LYS A 2 -2.15 4.68 10.97
N PHE A 3 -2.21 3.81 9.98
CA PHE A 3 -2.36 4.19 8.58
C PHE A 3 -3.59 3.50 8.02
N GLU A 4 -4.47 4.26 7.39
CA GLU A 4 -5.64 3.67 6.73
C GLU A 4 -5.25 3.18 5.34
N VAL A 5 -5.37 1.86 5.15
CA VAL A 5 -5.03 1.16 3.92
C VAL A 5 -6.27 0.43 3.45
N GLU A 6 -6.71 0.77 2.24
CA GLU A 6 -7.81 0.11 1.56
C GLU A 6 -7.23 -1.00 0.67
N VAL A 7 -7.64 -2.24 0.90
CA VAL A 7 -7.17 -3.40 0.12
C VAL A 7 -8.38 -4.05 -0.53
N TYR A 8 -8.34 -4.20 -1.86
CA TYR A 8 -9.40 -4.83 -2.62
C TYR A 8 -8.83 -5.62 -3.79
N GLN A 9 -9.59 -6.59 -4.29
CA GLN A 9 -9.25 -7.30 -5.52
C GLN A 9 -9.95 -6.60 -6.70
N ASP A 10 -9.17 -6.28 -7.73
CA ASP A 10 -9.67 -5.71 -8.98
C ASP A 10 -10.29 -6.82 -9.87
N ALA A 11 -11.06 -6.41 -10.88
CA ALA A 11 -11.72 -7.28 -11.85
C ALA A 11 -10.75 -8.19 -12.63
N THR A 12 -9.46 -7.85 -12.73
CA THR A 12 -8.43 -8.71 -13.33
C THR A 12 -7.88 -9.78 -12.37
N GLY A 13 -8.39 -9.84 -11.13
CA GLY A 13 -7.92 -10.74 -10.09
C GLY A 13 -6.66 -10.26 -9.37
N GLN A 14 -6.17 -9.05 -9.68
CA GLN A 14 -5.04 -8.45 -8.98
C GLN A 14 -5.48 -7.85 -7.65
N TRP A 15 -4.59 -7.91 -6.67
CA TRP A 15 -4.80 -7.26 -5.39
C TRP A 15 -4.27 -5.84 -5.44
N VAL A 16 -5.10 -4.88 -5.09
CA VAL A 16 -4.79 -3.46 -5.05
C VAL A 16 -4.81 -3.03 -3.59
N ALA A 17 -3.73 -2.42 -3.13
CA ALA A 17 -3.64 -1.80 -1.81
C ALA A 17 -3.37 -0.31 -1.98
N THR A 18 -4.24 0.51 -1.40
CA THR A 18 -4.17 1.96 -1.45
C THR A 18 -4.08 2.53 -0.05
N ALA A 19 -2.97 3.22 0.26
CA ALA A 19 -2.86 4.01 1.46
C ALA A 19 -3.61 5.34 1.25
N VAL A 20 -4.76 5.48 1.89
CA VAL A 20 -5.69 6.62 1.69
C VAL A 20 -5.05 7.93 2.12
N GLU A 21 -4.35 7.94 3.25
CA GLU A 21 -3.68 9.14 3.79
C GLU A 21 -2.57 9.69 2.89
N TYR A 22 -1.90 8.83 2.12
CA TYR A 22 -0.76 9.22 1.28
C TYR A 22 -1.06 9.15 -0.21
N GLN A 23 -2.27 8.74 -0.58
CA GLN A 23 -2.69 8.44 -1.95
C GLN A 23 -1.69 7.53 -2.69
N ILE A 24 -1.11 6.55 -1.99
CA ILE A 24 -0.18 5.59 -2.59
C ILE A 24 -0.95 4.34 -2.93
N THR A 25 -1.04 4.02 -4.22
CA THR A 25 -1.64 2.79 -4.72
C THR A 25 -0.55 1.84 -5.21
N VAL A 26 -0.62 0.59 -4.76
CA VAL A 26 0.25 -0.50 -5.23
C VAL A 26 -0.59 -1.71 -5.58
N THR A 27 -0.10 -2.49 -6.55
CA THR A 27 -0.70 -3.75 -6.93
C THR A 27 0.21 -4.92 -6.57
N GLY A 28 -0.41 -6.06 -6.26
CA GLY A 28 0.24 -7.32 -5.93
C GLY A 28 -0.54 -8.49 -6.50
N ARG A 29 0.13 -9.64 -6.65
CA ARG A 29 -0.54 -10.88 -7.10
C ARG A 29 -1.37 -11.52 -6.00
N THR A 30 -1.11 -11.18 -4.74
CA THR A 30 -1.82 -11.66 -3.56
C THR A 30 -2.03 -10.51 -2.57
N GLU A 31 -3.03 -10.64 -1.69
CA GLU A 31 -3.36 -9.65 -0.66
C GLU A 31 -2.13 -9.31 0.21
N LYS A 32 -1.41 -10.34 0.64
CA LYS A 32 -0.19 -10.22 1.45
C LYS A 32 0.91 -9.46 0.73
N GLU A 33 1.06 -9.68 -0.57
CA GLU A 33 2.08 -8.99 -1.37
C GLU A 33 1.72 -7.52 -1.61
N ALA A 34 0.44 -7.22 -1.87
CA ALA A 34 -0.05 -5.85 -2.00
C ALA A 34 0.11 -5.07 -0.68
N LEU A 35 -0.22 -5.70 0.45
CA LEU A 35 -0.02 -5.12 1.78
C LEU A 35 1.47 -4.90 2.10
N ALA A 36 2.33 -5.87 1.82
CA ALA A 36 3.77 -5.71 2.03
C ALA A 36 4.34 -4.57 1.19
N ARG A 37 3.91 -4.44 -0.08
CA ARG A 37 4.33 -3.35 -0.96
C ARG A 37 3.87 -1.99 -0.48
N VAL A 38 2.63 -1.87 0.02
CA VAL A 38 2.14 -0.56 0.48
C VAL A 38 2.84 -0.14 1.76
N MET A 39 3.11 -1.10 2.66
CA MET A 39 3.90 -0.86 3.87
C MET A 39 5.34 -0.46 3.56
N ASP A 40 5.98 -1.09 2.57
CA ASP A 40 7.33 -0.73 2.12
C ASP A 40 7.36 0.66 1.49
N ALA A 41 6.41 0.96 0.59
CA ALA A 41 6.27 2.28 -0.03
C ALA A 41 6.02 3.39 1.00
N LEU A 42 5.14 3.14 1.97
CA LEU A 42 4.90 4.04 3.11
C LEU A 42 6.17 4.23 3.94
N SER A 43 6.88 3.15 4.27
CA SER A 43 8.11 3.20 5.08
C SER A 43 9.23 3.95 4.37
N ALA A 44 9.42 3.74 3.06
CA ALA A 44 10.40 4.46 2.26
C ALA A 44 10.07 5.96 2.19
N ARG A 45 8.79 6.32 2.08
CA ARG A 45 8.33 7.71 2.13
C ARG A 45 8.55 8.32 3.51
N LEU A 46 8.22 7.60 4.58
CA LEU A 46 8.39 8.06 5.95
C LEU A 46 9.85 8.32 6.27
N LYS A 47 10.75 7.40 5.90
CA LYS A 47 12.21 7.56 6.04
C LYS A 47 12.74 8.76 5.26
N ARG A 48 12.18 9.04 4.08
CA ARG A 48 12.55 10.22 3.28
C ARG A 48 12.02 11.54 3.85
N THR A 49 10.98 11.48 4.68
CA THR A 49 10.33 12.66 5.28
C THR A 49 10.73 12.85 6.76
N ALA A 50 11.50 11.91 7.33
CA ALA A 50 12.10 12.06 8.64
C ALA A 50 13.31 13.02 8.52
N PRO A 51 13.28 14.18 9.23
CA PRO A 51 14.36 15.16 9.19
C PRO A 51 15.66 14.66 9.83
#